data_AF-A0A6V8PPW8-F1
#
_entry.id   AF-A0A6V8PPW8-F1
#
_cell.length_a   1.000
_cell.length_b   1.000
_cell.length_c   1.000
_cell.angle_alpha   90.00
_cell.angle_beta   90.00
_cell.angle_gamma   90.00
#
_symmetry.space_group_name_H-M   'P 1'
#
loop_
_entity.id
_entity.type
_entity.pdbx_description
1 polymer ?
#
loop_
_entity_poly.entity_id
_entity_poly.type
_entity_poly.pdbx_seq_one_letter_code
_entity_poly.pdbx_strand_id
1 'polypeptide(L)' 'VWGRDRMEAIKRAERAASEIIIEGIKTTIPFHRRILANAFFRQGEVYTNFISRRVLAE' A
#
# COMPACT_ATOMS: atom_id res chain seq x y z
N VAL A 1 4.34 0.52 -10.04
CA VAL A 1 5.67 -0.04 -9.72
C VAL A 1 5.70 -1.49 -10.21
N TRP A 2 6.84 -1.96 -10.74
CA TRP A 2 6.99 -3.31 -11.30
C TRP A 2 8.13 -4.06 -10.59
N GLY A 3 8.10 -5.39 -10.61
CA GLY A 3 9.14 -6.31 -10.10
C GLY A 3 9.01 -7.66 -10.81
N ARG A 4 10.03 -8.53 -10.69
CA ARG A 4 10.02 -9.88 -11.28
C ARG A 4 8.91 -10.74 -10.69
N ASP A 5 8.57 -10.48 -9.43
CA ASP A 5 7.46 -11.10 -8.73
C ASP A 5 6.69 -10.07 -7.89
N ARG A 6 5.57 -10.51 -7.31
CA ARG A 6 4.69 -9.69 -6.49
C ARG A 6 5.40 -9.12 -5.25
N MET A 7 6.25 -9.91 -4.61
CA MET A 7 6.95 -9.51 -3.39
C MET A 7 7.98 -8.42 -3.68
N GLU A 8 8.71 -8.53 -4.78
CA GLU A 8 9.63 -7.50 -5.25
C GLU A 8 8.88 -6.23 -5.65
N ALA A 9 7.76 -6.35 -6.37
CA ALA A 9 6.95 -5.19 -6.74
C ALA A 9 6.41 -4.44 -5.50
N ILE A 10 5.97 -5.16 -4.47
CA ILE A 10 5.52 -4.57 -3.19
C ILE A 10 6.68 -3.88 -2.47
N LYS A 11 7.84 -4.54 -2.32
CA LYS A 11 9.02 -3.91 -1.68
C LYS A 11 9.46 -2.64 -2.38
N ARG A 12 9.45 -2.64 -3.72
CA ARG A 12 9.76 -1.44 -4.52
C ARG A 12 8.70 -0.36 -4.34
N ALA A 13 7.42 -0.73 -4.20
CA ALA A 13 6.34 0.21 -3.94
C ALA A 13 6.42 0.83 -2.55
N GLU A 14 6.79 0.05 -1.53
CA GLU A 14 7.05 0.55 -0.17
C GLU A 14 8.17 1.59 -0.18
N ARG A 15 9.30 1.27 -0.84
CA ARG A 15 10.42 2.20 -0.99
C ARG A 15 10.01 3.47 -1.72
N ALA A 16 9.37 3.33 -2.89
CA ALA A 16 8.89 4.48 -3.66
C ALA A 16 7.95 5.36 -2.82
N ALA A 17 6.99 4.77 -2.11
CA ALA A 17 6.06 5.51 -1.27
C ALA A 17 6.74 6.21 -0.07
N SER A 18 7.87 5.69 0.43
CA SER A 18 8.66 6.36 1.47
C SER A 18 9.52 7.52 0.96
N GLU A 19 9.88 7.50 -0.32
CA GLU A 19 10.73 8.51 -0.97
C GLU A 19 9.91 9.66 -1.59
N ILE A 20 8.59 9.51 -1.75
CA ILE A 20 7.75 10.61 -2.23
C ILE A 20 7.55 11.66 -1.13
N ILE A 21 8.12 12.83 -1.36
CA ILE A 21 8.00 14.01 -0.51
C ILE A 21 7.14 15.05 -1.26
N ILE A 22 5.99 15.39 -0.69
CA ILE A 22 5.08 16.41 -1.21
C ILE A 22 4.73 17.34 -0.05
N GLU A 23 4.95 18.63 -0.25
CA GLU A 23 4.71 19.68 0.75
C GLU A 23 3.51 20.55 0.33
N GLY A 24 2.87 21.18 1.32
CA GLY A 24 1.79 22.15 1.09
C GLY A 24 0.40 21.55 0.78
N ILE A 25 0.30 20.25 0.46
CA ILE A 25 -0.97 19.57 0.22
C ILE A 25 -1.02 18.19 0.85
N LYS A 26 -2.21 17.77 1.30
CA LYS A 26 -2.45 16.39 1.73
C LYS A 26 -2.55 15.48 0.51
N THR A 27 -1.98 14.28 0.63
CA THR A 27 -1.99 13.26 -0.41
C THR A 27 -2.48 11.92 0.14
N THR A 28 -2.77 10.97 -0.74
CA THR A 28 -3.17 9.60 -0.37
C THR A 28 -1.99 8.67 -0.08
N ILE A 29 -0.75 9.17 -0.13
CA ILE A 29 0.47 8.37 0.10
C ILE A 29 0.45 7.68 1.48
N PRO A 30 0.08 8.35 2.60
CA PRO A 30 0.00 7.67 3.90
C PRO A 30 -0.98 6.49 3.88
N PHE A 31 -2.10 6.63 3.18
CA PHE A 31 -3.08 5.57 3.04
C PHE A 31 -2.55 4.39 2.21
N HIS A 32 -1.84 4.66 1.11
CA HIS A 32 -1.22 3.60 0.31
C HIS A 32 -0.10 2.87 1.08
N ARG A 33 0.68 3.58 1.90
CA ARG A 33 1.65 2.95 2.82
C ARG A 33 0.98 1.98 3.79
N ARG A 34 -0.19 2.35 4.35
CA ARG A 34 -0.97 1.45 5.22
C ARG A 34 -1.44 0.19 4.48
N ILE A 35 -1.89 0.33 3.24
CA ILE A 35 -2.29 -0.83 2.42
C ILE A 35 -1.10 -1.76 2.14
N LEU A 36 0.06 -1.21 1.73
CA LEU A 36 1.25 -2.00 1.43
C LEU A 36 1.76 -2.79 2.66
N ALA A 37 1.63 -2.19 3.86
CA ALA A 37 2.01 -2.83 5.12
C ALA A 37 0.99 -3.89 5.62
N ASN A 38 -0.24 -3.89 5.11
CA ASN A 38 -1.30 -4.79 5.58
C ASN A 38 -1.03 -6.25 5.21
N ALA A 39 -1.12 -7.16 6.19
CA ALA A 39 -0.80 -8.57 6.01
C ALA A 39 -1.69 -9.27 4.96
N PHE A 40 -3.00 -8.99 4.96
CA PHE A 40 -3.95 -9.55 3.98
C PHE A 40 -3.63 -9.07 2.56
N PHE A 41 -3.26 -7.79 2.41
CA PHE A 41 -2.77 -7.29 1.13
C PHE A 41 -1.50 -8.03 0.70
N ARG A 42 -0.53 -8.26 1.59
CA ARG A 42 0.70 -9.00 1.27
C ARG A 42 0.46 -10.48 0.94
N GLN A 43 -0.54 -11.11 1.54
CA GLN A 43 -0.95 -12.49 1.24
C GLN A 43 -1.81 -12.59 -0.03
N GLY A 44 -2.35 -11.47 -0.53
CA GLY A 44 -3.24 -11.45 -1.70
C GLY A 44 -4.71 -11.74 -1.37
N GLU A 45 -5.07 -11.75 -0.09
CA GLU A 45 -6.43 -11.95 0.42
C GLU A 45 -7.24 -10.65 0.32
N VAL A 46 -7.49 -10.20 -0.92
CA VAL A 46 -8.18 -8.95 -1.23
C VAL A 46 -9.47 -9.19 -1.99
N TYR A 47 -10.52 -8.47 -1.60
CA TYR A 47 -11.86 -8.49 -2.20
C TYR A 47 -12.31 -7.06 -2.49
N THR A 48 -13.44 -6.90 -3.19
CA THR A 48 -13.98 -5.56 -3.53
C THR A 48 -14.33 -4.70 -2.32
N ASN A 49 -14.57 -5.30 -1.15
CA ASN A 49 -14.82 -4.62 0.12
C ASN A 49 -13.59 -4.58 1.07
N PHE A 50 -12.41 -4.93 0.58
CA PHE A 50 -11.17 -5.03 1.37
C PHE A 50 -10.89 -3.77 2.19
N ILE A 51 -10.99 -2.60 1.56
CA ILE A 51 -10.69 -1.33 2.23
C ILE A 51 -11.59 -1.11 3.43
N SER A 52 -12.91 -1.26 3.25
CA SER A 52 -13.87 -1.06 4.34
C SER A 52 -13.68 -2.05 5.47
N ARG A 53 -13.33 -3.32 5.20
CA ARG A 53 -13.28 -4.39 6.20
C ARG A 53 -11.92 -4.62 6.87
N ARG A 54 -10.83 -4.34 6.16
CA ARG A 54 -9.47 -4.76 6.55
C ARG A 54 -8.48 -3.62 6.64
N VAL A 55 -8.89 -2.42 6.23
CA VAL A 55 -8.03 -1.23 6.26
C VAL A 55 -8.67 -0.14 7.10
N LEU A 56 -9.95 0.19 6.91
CA LEU A 56 -10.63 1.29 7.62
C LEU A 56 -11.34 0.88 8.91
N ALA A 57 -11.68 -0.40 9.08
CA ALA A 57 -12.41 -0.91 10.25
C ALA A 57 -11.48 -1.34 11.41
N GLU A 58 -10.25 -0.83 11.44
CA GLU A 58 -9.37 -0.87 12.62
C GLU A 58 -9.73 0.26 13.59
#